data_AF-A0A0K0FEI3-F1
#
_entry.id   AF-A0A0K0FEI3-F1
#
_cell.length_a   1.000
_cell.length_b   1.000
_cell.length_c   1.000
_cell.angle_alpha   90.00
_cell.angle_beta   90.00
_cell.angle_gamma   90.00
#
_symmetry.space_group_name_H-M   'P 1'
#
loop_
_entity.id
_entity.type
_entity.pdbx_description
1 polymer ?
#
loop_
_entity_poly.entity_id
_entity_poly.type
_entity_poly.pdbx_seq_one_letter_code
_entity_poly.pdbx_strand_id
1 'polypeptide(L)'
;MTGHDISRILAVSAPPDIRRGIENDYLPNFYERLKDSLIKSGKEMKISYETFMNNYKLCFVDQSLMMTFAIGFVLQEYNIHEESDYIWDVRKFNIGIRIYYNIVDTIKICKELRPDWLQNNQ
;
A
#
# COMPACT_ATOMS: atom_id res chain seq x y z
N MET A 1 10.82 -3.74 8.30
CA MET A 1 11.08 -4.76 7.28
C MET A 1 9.77 -5.43 6.86
N THR A 2 9.08 -6.26 7.66
CA THR A 2 7.86 -6.96 7.22
C THR A 2 6.67 -6.08 6.81
N GLY A 3 6.31 -5.04 7.58
CA GLY A 3 5.19 -4.15 7.22
C GLY A 3 5.42 -3.37 5.92
N HIS A 4 6.68 -3.00 5.66
CA HIS A 4 7.11 -2.37 4.43
C HIS A 4 7.02 -3.33 3.23
N ASP A 5 7.45 -4.58 3.38
CA ASP A 5 7.39 -5.57 2.30
C ASP A 5 5.94 -5.91 1.92
N ILE A 6 5.07 -6.12 2.91
CA ILE A 6 3.64 -6.40 2.69
C ILE A 6 2.98 -5.19 2.00
N SER A 7 3.16 -3.99 2.54
CA SER A 7 2.57 -2.77 1.96
C SER A 7 3.06 -2.49 0.55
N ARG A 8 4.35 -2.70 0.26
CA ARG A 8 4.91 -2.54 -1.08
C ARG A 8 4.27 -3.49 -2.08
N ILE A 9 4.20 -4.78 -1.76
CA ILE A 9 3.59 -5.78 -2.64
C ILE A 9 2.13 -5.43 -2.89
N LEU A 10 1.38 -5.05 -1.85
CA LEU A 10 -0.03 -4.72 -1.97
C LEU A 10 -0.27 -3.41 -2.73
N ALA A 11 0.52 -2.38 -2.50
CA ALA A 11 0.43 -1.10 -3.24
C ALA A 11 0.75 -1.27 -4.73
N VAL A 12 1.80 -2.04 -5.04
CA VAL A 12 2.33 -2.13 -6.41
C VAL A 12 1.65 -3.22 -7.22
N SER A 13 1.26 -4.35 -6.61
CA SER A 13 0.85 -5.55 -7.34
C SER A 13 -0.63 -5.89 -7.23
N ALA A 14 -1.33 -5.49 -6.18
CA ALA A 14 -2.75 -5.81 -6.01
C ALA A 14 -3.68 -4.71 -6.56
N PRO A 15 -4.78 -5.07 -7.25
CA PRO A 15 -5.90 -4.17 -7.48
C PRO A 15 -6.48 -3.64 -6.15
N PRO A 16 -7.02 -2.41 -6.10
CA PRO A 16 -7.47 -1.80 -4.85
C PRO A 16 -8.56 -2.58 -4.09
N ASP A 17 -9.49 -3.18 -4.81
CA ASP A 17 -10.54 -4.05 -4.28
C ASP A 17 -9.97 -5.34 -3.66
N ILE A 18 -9.08 -6.02 -4.39
CA ILE A 18 -8.39 -7.22 -3.91
C ILE A 18 -7.54 -6.89 -2.68
N ARG A 19 -6.80 -5.77 -2.69
CA ARG A 19 -6.00 -5.31 -1.56
C ARG A 19 -6.86 -5.14 -0.31
N ARG A 20 -7.99 -4.43 -0.41
CA ARG A 20 -8.89 -4.21 0.74
C ARG A 20 -9.44 -5.53 1.29
N GLY A 21 -9.73 -6.50 0.41
CA GLY A 21 -10.08 -7.87 0.84
C GLY A 21 -8.93 -8.55 1.61
N ILE A 22 -7.70 -8.45 1.12
CA ILE A 22 -6.51 -8.97 1.83
C ILE A 22 -6.35 -8.32 3.21
N GLU A 23 -6.53 -7.00 3.29
CA GLU A 23 -6.41 -6.25 4.54
C GLU A 23 -7.44 -6.67 5.58
N ASN A 24 -8.69 -6.89 5.16
CA ASN A 24 -9.79 -7.23 6.06
C ASN A 24 -9.80 -8.72 6.44
N ASP A 25 -9.52 -9.61 5.48
CA ASP A 25 -9.78 -11.05 5.65
C ASP A 25 -8.50 -11.86 5.89
N TYR A 26 -7.35 -11.40 5.39
CA TYR A 26 -6.12 -12.20 5.41
C TYR A 26 -5.06 -11.68 6.39
N LEU A 27 -4.90 -10.37 6.55
CA LEU A 27 -3.94 -9.82 7.52
C LEU A 27 -4.24 -10.20 8.99
N PRO A 28 -5.51 -10.26 9.46
CA PRO A 28 -5.79 -10.78 10.81
C PRO A 28 -5.31 -12.23 10.98
N ASN A 29 -5.64 -13.09 10.01
CA ASN A 29 -5.23 -14.50 10.01
C ASN A 29 -3.70 -14.65 9.93
N PHE A 30 -3.03 -13.80 9.16
CA PHE A 30 -1.58 -13.77 9.09
C PHE A 30 -0.95 -13.41 10.44
N TYR A 31 -1.49 -12.40 11.12
CA TYR A 31 -1.01 -12.00 12.45
C TYR A 31 -1.14 -13.12 13.48
N GLU A 32 -2.29 -13.79 13.56
CA GLU A 32 -2.49 -14.90 14.50
C GLU A 32 -1.55 -16.07 14.19
N ARG A 33 -1.37 -16.42 12.90
CA ARG A 33 -0.41 -17.46 12.50
C ARG A 33 1.03 -17.10 12.86
N LEU A 34 1.40 -15.83 12.70
CA LEU A 34 2.73 -15.34 13.08
C LEU A 34 2.92 -15.43 14.59
N LYS A 35 1.92 -15.02 15.37
CA LYS A 35 1.91 -15.12 16.84
C LYS A 35 2.04 -16.57 17.30
N ASP A 36 1.25 -17.49 16.76
CA ASP A 36 1.33 -18.92 17.05
C ASP A 36 2.71 -19.50 16.73
N SER A 37 3.29 -19.11 15.59
CA SER A 37 4.62 -19.54 15.20
C SER A 37 5.70 -19.04 16.16
N LEU A 38 5.57 -17.82 16.68
CA LEU A 38 6.49 -17.28 17.68
C LEU A 38 6.39 -18.06 19.00
N ILE A 39 5.16 -18.30 19.48
CA ILE A 39 4.91 -19.07 20.70
C ILE A 39 5.53 -20.47 20.60
N LYS A 40 5.35 -21.16 19.47
CA LYS A 40 5.95 -22.48 19.22
C LYS A 40 7.48 -22.46 19.25
N SER A 41 8.10 -21.32 18.94
CA SER A 41 9.55 -21.12 19.00
C SER A 41 10.07 -20.63 20.37
N GLY A 42 9.21 -20.58 21.39
CA GLY A 42 9.55 -20.05 22.72
C GLY A 42 9.73 -18.54 22.75
N LYS A 43 9.21 -17.82 21.74
CA LYS A 43 9.25 -16.36 21.63
C LYS A 43 7.86 -15.77 21.84
N GLU A 44 7.83 -14.52 22.28
CA GLU A 44 6.60 -13.76 22.47
C GLU A 44 6.38 -12.75 21.35
N MET A 45 5.13 -12.57 20.94
CA MET A 45 4.71 -11.47 20.07
C MET A 45 4.62 -10.19 20.91
N LYS A 46 5.57 -9.27 20.70
CA LYS A 46 5.67 -8.03 21.50
C LYS A 46 4.69 -6.92 21.11
N ILE A 47 4.00 -7.06 19.97
CA ILE A 47 3.11 -6.02 19.43
C ILE A 47 1.68 -6.54 19.34
N SER A 48 0.70 -5.67 19.56
CA SER A 48 -0.71 -5.99 19.32
C SER A 48 -1.02 -6.04 17.82
N TYR A 49 -2.15 -6.65 17.47
CA TYR A 49 -2.65 -6.62 16.09
C TYR A 49 -2.89 -5.18 15.61
N GLU A 50 -3.40 -4.31 16.48
CA GLU A 50 -3.59 -2.89 16.18
C GLU A 50 -2.27 -2.21 15.83
N THR A 51 -1.21 -2.43 16.63
CA THR A 51 0.12 -1.89 16.33
C THR A 51 0.67 -2.45 15.01
N PHE A 52 0.47 -3.74 14.75
CA PHE A 52 0.84 -4.35 13.47
C PHE A 52 0.13 -3.68 12.29
N MET A 53 -1.18 -3.46 12.40
CA MET A 53 -1.97 -2.81 11.35
C MET A 53 -1.62 -1.33 11.17
N ASN A 54 -1.37 -0.59 12.25
CA ASN A 54 -0.95 0.80 12.17
C ASN A 54 0.42 0.91 11.47
N ASN A 55 1.36 0.02 11.77
CA ASN A 55 2.64 -0.05 11.07
C ASN A 55 2.45 -0.36 9.58
N TYR A 56 1.60 -1.33 9.24
CA TYR A 56 1.26 -1.62 7.85
C TYR A 56 0.67 -0.41 7.12
N LYS A 57 -0.33 0.25 7.72
CA LYS A 57 -1.02 1.42 7.17
C LYS A 57 -0.04 2.57 6.90
N LEU A 58 0.84 2.88 7.85
CA LEU A 58 1.87 3.91 7.67
C LEU A 58 2.86 3.55 6.58
N CYS A 59 3.28 2.28 6.48
CA CYS A 59 4.11 1.84 5.36
C CYS A 59 3.34 1.93 4.03
N PHE A 60 2.04 1.63 3.99
CA PHE A 60 1.23 1.76 2.78
C PHE A 60 1.14 3.20 2.28
N VAL A 61 1.07 4.18 3.18
CA VAL A 61 1.16 5.62 2.82
C VAL A 61 2.48 5.90 2.09
N ASP A 62 3.60 5.51 2.69
CA ASP A 62 4.94 5.70 2.11
C ASP A 62 5.08 5.00 0.74
N GLN A 63 4.67 3.73 0.65
CA GLN A 63 4.76 2.96 -0.59
C GLN A 63 3.84 3.48 -1.69
N SER A 64 2.68 4.06 -1.35
CA SER A 64 1.78 4.70 -2.31
C SER A 64 2.40 5.96 -2.94
N LEU A 65 3.10 6.75 -2.12
CA LEU A 65 3.84 7.92 -2.61
C LEU A 65 5.03 7.50 -3.48
N MET A 66 5.84 6.53 -3.01
CA MET A 66 6.97 5.99 -3.76
C MET A 66 6.53 5.42 -5.12
N MET A 67 5.41 4.71 -5.18
CA MET A 67 4.84 4.20 -6.41
C MET A 67 4.50 5.33 -7.39
N THR A 68 3.89 6.41 -6.90
CA THR A 68 3.52 7.56 -7.71
C THR A 68 4.75 8.20 -8.35
N PHE A 69 5.82 8.40 -7.56
CA PHE A 69 7.08 8.93 -8.07
C PHE A 69 7.75 7.96 -9.06
N ALA A 70 7.84 6.68 -8.73
CA ALA A 70 8.47 5.67 -9.58
C ALA A 70 7.79 5.57 -10.94
N ILE A 71 6.45 5.62 -10.98
CA ILE A 71 5.70 5.62 -12.24
C ILE A 71 5.97 6.90 -13.02
N GLY A 72 6.02 8.06 -12.35
CA GLY A 72 6.39 9.33 -12.99
C GLY A 72 7.73 9.24 -13.73
N PHE A 73 8.77 8.72 -13.07
CA PHE A 73 10.09 8.52 -13.67
C PHE A 73 10.05 7.51 -14.82
N VAL A 74 9.39 6.37 -14.62
CA VAL A 74 9.27 5.33 -15.66
C VAL A 74 8.56 5.87 -16.90
N LEU A 75 7.44 6.59 -16.74
CA LEU A 75 6.71 7.13 -17.89
C LEU A 75 7.53 8.19 -18.66
N GLN A 76 8.38 8.96 -17.96
CA GLN A 76 9.30 9.92 -18.60
C GLN A 76 10.40 9.22 -19.42
N GLU A 77 10.96 8.11 -18.92
CA GLU A 77 12.05 7.40 -19.61
C GLU A 77 11.56 6.60 -20.84
N TYR A 78 10.33 6.10 -20.82
CA TYR A 78 9.84 5.17 -21.85
C TYR A 78 9.46 5.83 -23.20
N ASN A 79 9.63 7.15 -23.37
CA ASN A 79 9.30 7.88 -24.62
C ASN A 79 7.99 7.40 -25.25
N ILE A 80 6.93 7.33 -24.43
CA ILE A 80 5.63 6.77 -24.83
C ILE A 80 5.16 7.52 -26.07
N HIS A 81 4.97 6.80 -27.18
CA HIS A 81 4.50 7.37 -28.44
C HIS A 81 3.19 8.14 -28.21
N GLU A 82 3.10 9.34 -28.79
CA GLU A 82 1.90 10.19 -28.67
C GLU A 82 0.67 9.56 -29.34
N GLU A 83 0.87 8.67 -30.30
CA GLU A 83 -0.21 7.95 -30.97
C GLU A 83 -0.87 6.94 -30.03
N SER A 84 -2.21 6.92 -30.05
CA SER A 84 -3.01 5.96 -29.28
C SER A 84 -2.76 4.54 -29.79
N ASP A 85 -2.01 3.77 -29.00
CA ASP A 85 -2.01 2.32 -29.03
C ASP A 85 -2.94 1.82 -27.93
N TYR A 86 -3.98 1.07 -28.31
CA TYR A 86 -4.95 0.47 -27.40
C TYR A 86 -4.29 -0.20 -26.19
N ILE A 87 -3.15 -0.89 -26.40
CA ILE A 87 -2.41 -1.56 -25.33
C ILE A 87 -1.88 -0.54 -24.32
N TRP A 88 -1.33 0.58 -24.80
CA TRP A 88 -0.84 1.64 -23.95
C TRP A 88 -1.96 2.39 -23.23
N ASP A 89 -3.10 2.59 -23.88
CA ASP A 89 -4.25 3.22 -23.23
C ASP A 89 -4.79 2.38 -22.06
N VAL A 90 -4.90 1.06 -22.24
CA VAL A 90 -5.27 0.14 -21.15
C VAL A 90 -4.24 0.16 -20.01
N ARG A 91 -2.94 0.19 -20.33
CA ARG A 91 -1.87 0.27 -19.32
C ARG A 91 -1.94 1.57 -18.52
N LYS A 92 -2.02 2.71 -19.21
CA LYS A 92 -2.15 4.04 -18.58
C LYS A 92 -3.38 4.09 -17.68
N PHE A 93 -4.51 3.56 -18.13
CA PHE A 93 -5.74 3.48 -17.35
C PHE A 93 -5.56 2.65 -16.06
N ASN A 94 -5.01 1.43 -16.18
CA ASN A 94 -4.78 0.55 -15.03
C ASN A 94 -3.81 1.16 -14.01
N ILE A 95 -2.75 1.79 -14.51
CA ILE A 95 -1.78 2.54 -13.70
C ILE A 95 -2.47 3.71 -12.99
N GLY A 96 -3.23 4.52 -13.73
CA GLY A 96 -3.93 5.69 -13.22
C GLY A 96 -4.95 5.35 -12.14
N ILE A 97 -5.79 4.33 -12.37
CA ILE A 97 -6.75 3.84 -11.37
C ILE A 97 -6.03 3.39 -10.09
N ARG A 98 -4.90 2.69 -10.23
CA ARG A 98 -4.14 2.20 -9.07
C ARG A 98 -3.56 3.35 -8.26
N ILE A 99 -2.91 4.31 -8.91
CA ILE A 99 -2.42 5.53 -8.25
C ILE A 99 -3.57 6.25 -7.56
N TYR A 100 -4.67 6.48 -8.27
CA TYR A 100 -5.83 7.19 -7.76
C TYR A 100 -6.35 6.56 -6.45
N TYR A 101 -6.62 5.25 -6.46
CA TYR A 101 -7.15 4.60 -5.26
C TYR A 101 -6.11 4.45 -4.14
N ASN A 102 -4.83 4.25 -4.46
CA ASN A 102 -3.77 4.25 -3.45
C ASN A 102 -3.68 5.61 -2.73
N ILE A 103 -3.78 6.73 -3.47
CA ILE A 103 -3.82 8.07 -2.89
C ILE A 103 -5.10 8.28 -2.07
N VAL A 104 -6.26 7.89 -2.59
CA VAL A 104 -7.55 8.01 -1.86
C VAL A 104 -7.48 7.27 -0.52
N ASP A 105 -6.95 6.05 -0.52
CA ASP A 105 -6.86 5.25 0.70
C ASP A 105 -5.74 5.74 1.62
N THR A 106 -4.64 6.25 1.08
CA THR A 106 -3.61 6.97 1.84
C THR A 106 -4.20 8.17 2.57
N ILE A 107 -5.03 8.99 1.93
CA ILE A 107 -5.69 10.13 2.58
C ILE A 107 -6.59 9.66 3.73
N LYS A 108 -7.35 8.57 3.54
CA LYS A 108 -8.18 8.00 4.62
C LYS A 108 -7.32 7.54 5.80
N ILE A 109 -6.23 6.84 5.53
CA ILE A 109 -5.28 6.38 6.54
C ILE A 109 -4.66 7.58 7.28
N CYS A 110 -4.24 8.62 6.57
CA CYS A 110 -3.71 9.83 7.18
C CYS A 110 -4.75 10.50 8.07
N LYS A 111 -6.01 10.62 7.64
CA LYS A 111 -7.10 11.16 8.49
C LYS A 111 -7.30 10.34 9.78
N GLU A 112 -7.12 9.03 9.71
CA GLU A 112 -7.26 8.11 10.85
C GLU A 112 -6.07 8.19 11.81
N LEU A 113 -4.84 8.09 11.29
CA LEU A 113 -3.64 7.88 12.11
C LEU A 113 -2.79 9.14 12.32
N ARG A 114 -2.75 10.04 11.34
CA ARG A 114 -1.92 11.26 11.32
C ARG A 114 -2.67 12.43 10.69
N PRO A 115 -3.80 12.86 11.28
CA PRO A 115 -4.59 13.95 10.72
C PRO A 115 -3.80 15.26 10.65
N ASP A 116 -2.78 15.41 11.51
CA ASP A 116 -1.81 16.50 11.51
C ASP A 116 -1.05 16.64 10.18
N TRP A 117 -0.85 15.55 9.43
CA TRP A 117 -0.19 15.60 8.11
C TRP A 117 -1.02 16.26 7.02
N LEU A 118 -2.33 16.38 7.24
CA LEU A 118 -3.27 16.95 6.26
C LEU A 118 -3.69 18.38 6.63
N GLN A 119 -3.23 18.89 7.77
CA GLN A 119 -3.49 20.26 8.19
C GLN A 119 -2.48 21.19 7.52
N ASN A 120 -2.97 22.28 6.92
CA ASN A 120 -2.09 23.37 6.50
C ASN A 120 -1.62 24.09 7.76
N ASN A 121 -0.35 23.95 8.11
CA ASN A 121 0.30 24.83 9.08
C ASN A 121 0.48 26.20 8.41
N GLN A 122 -0.54 27.07 8.54
CA GLN A 122 -0.39 28.51 8.34
C GLN A 122 0.11 29.16 9.63
#